data_AF-A0A0E3PSL1-F1
#
_entry.id   AF-A0A0E3PSL1-F1
#
_cell.length_a   1.000
_cell.length_b   1.000
_cell.length_c   1.000
_cell.angle_alpha   90.00
_cell.angle_beta   90.00
_cell.angle_gamma   90.00
#
_symmetry.space_group_name_H-M   'P 1'
#
loop_
_entity.id
_entity.type
_entity.pdbx_description
1 polymer ?
#
loop_
_entity_poly.entity_id
_entity_poly.type
_entity_poly.pdbx_seq_one_letter_code
_entity_poly.pdbx_strand_id
1 'polypeptide(L)' 'MRIWDIPPENMCRQHLLGEHRELHALWSIITNNKKAYAHHPETLRWKGKLN' A
#
# COMPACT_ATOMS: atom_id res chain seq x y z
N MET A 1 -5.91 3.84 3.17
CA MET A 1 -4.89 2.98 2.57
C MET A 1 -5.46 1.59 2.49
N ARG A 2 -5.72 1.10 1.30
CA ARG A 2 -6.16 -0.25 1.05
C ARG A 2 -5.13 -0.90 0.15
N ILE A 3 -4.94 -2.20 0.35
CA ILE A 3 -4.25 -3.05 -0.61
C ILE A 3 -5.22 -4.18 -0.89
N TRP A 4 -5.55 -4.38 -2.15
CA TRP A 4 -6.50 -5.41 -2.55
C TRP A 4 -5.76 -6.73 -2.75
N ASP A 5 -6.18 -7.78 -2.04
CA ASP A 5 -5.69 -9.14 -2.28
C ASP A 5 -6.41 -9.77 -3.50
N ILE A 6 -6.47 -9.04 -4.62
CA ILE A 6 -7.13 -9.40 -5.88
C ILE A 6 -6.11 -9.24 -7.01
N PRO A 7 -6.04 -10.18 -7.97
CA PRO A 7 -5.15 -10.05 -9.12
C PRO A 7 -5.40 -8.76 -9.93
N PRO A 8 -4.35 -8.02 -10.38
CA PRO A 8 -4.50 -6.79 -11.13
C PRO A 8 -5.39 -6.90 -12.38
N GLU A 9 -5.34 -8.03 -13.07
CA GLU A 9 -6.15 -8.33 -14.26
C GLU A 9 -7.67 -8.36 -13.98
N ASN A 10 -8.06 -8.58 -12.73
CA ASN A 10 -9.46 -8.60 -12.30
C ASN A 10 -9.93 -7.24 -11.79
N MET A 11 -9.05 -6.24 -11.74
CA MET A 11 -9.38 -4.89 -11.28
C MET A 11 -9.67 -3.96 -12.46
N CYS A 12 -10.73 -3.16 -12.35
CA CYS A 12 -10.96 -2.11 -13.33
C CYS A 12 -9.90 -1.00 -13.19
N ARG A 13 -9.72 -0.20 -14.25
CA ARG A 13 -8.70 0.86 -14.32
C ARG A 13 -8.72 1.82 -13.12
N GLN A 14 -9.89 2.18 -12.62
CA GLN A 14 -10.01 3.10 -11.48
C GLN A 14 -9.45 2.48 -10.20
N HIS A 15 -9.74 1.20 -9.95
CA HIS A 15 -9.22 0.48 -8.79
C HIS A 15 -7.71 0.26 -8.92
N LEU A 16 -7.20 -0.11 -10.10
CA LEU A 16 -5.77 -0.24 -10.36
C LEU A 16 -5.00 1.05 -10.07
N LEU A 17 -5.50 2.18 -10.54
CA LEU A 17 -4.86 3.48 -10.30
C LEU A 17 -4.94 3.90 -8.83
N GLY A 18 -6.04 3.57 -8.15
CA GLY A 18 -6.17 3.78 -6.70
C GLY A 18 -5.14 2.97 -5.93
N GLU A 19 -5.09 1.66 -6.19
CA GLU A 19 -4.17 0.71 -5.57
C GLU A 19 -2.71 1.12 -5.77
N HIS A 20 -2.34 1.49 -7.00
CA HIS A 20 -1.00 1.97 -7.31
C HIS A 20 -0.59 3.18 -6.47
N ARG A 21 -1.48 4.17 -6.29
CA ARG A 21 -1.20 5.35 -5.46
C ARG A 21 -1.06 4.98 -3.98
N GLU A 22 -1.91 4.09 -3.48
CA GLU A 22 -1.86 3.65 -2.07
C GLU A 22 -0.60 2.82 -1.78
N LEU A 23 -0.18 1.95 -2.70
CA LEU A 23 1.08 1.21 -2.63
C LEU A 23 2.30 2.15 -2.58
N HIS A 24 2.36 3.17 -3.43
CA HIS A 24 3.44 4.16 -3.39
C HIS A 24 3.49 4.92 -2.06
N ALA A 25 2.33 5.29 -1.53
CA ALA A 25 2.24 5.96 -0.24
C ALA A 25 2.72 5.04 0.90
N LEU A 26 2.29 3.76 0.90
CA LEU A 26 2.72 2.75 1.87
C LEU A 26 4.23 2.56 1.84
N TRP A 27 4.79 2.36 0.64
CA TRP A 27 6.23 2.21 0.44
C TRP A 27 6.98 3.42 1.01
N SER A 28 6.53 4.65 0.68
CA SER A 28 7.16 5.86 1.20
C SER A 28 7.10 5.98 2.72
N ILE A 29 6.01 5.57 3.36
CA ILE A 29 5.89 5.57 4.83
C ILE A 29 6.89 4.60 5.45
N ILE A 30 6.98 3.38 4.93
CA ILE A 30 7.85 2.33 5.47
C ILE A 30 9.33 2.68 5.24
N THR A 31 9.72 3.08 4.02
CA THR A 31 11.12 3.35 3.68
C THR A 31 11.67 4.62 4.31
N ASN A 32 10.83 5.65 4.47
CA ASN A 32 11.26 6.93 5.06
C ASN A 32 10.88 7.05 6.55
N ASN A 33 10.39 5.97 7.16
CA ASN A 33 9.96 5.92 8.56
C ASN A 33 9.05 7.10 8.97
N LYS A 34 8.09 7.46 8.10
CA LYS A 34 7.21 8.62 8.32
C LYS A 34 6.22 8.30 9.44
N LYS A 35 5.99 9.25 10.36
CA LYS A 35 5.10 9.08 11.53
C LYS A 35 3.60 9.01 11.22
N ALA A 36 3.17 9.35 10.00
CA ALA A 36 1.76 9.53 9.63
C ALA A 36 0.92 8.24 9.72
N TYR A 37 0.54 7.63 8.60
CA TYR A 37 -0.18 6.34 8.59
C TYR A 37 0.70 5.15 9.02
N ALA A 38 1.74 5.37 9.84
CA ALA A 38 2.68 4.36 10.31
C ALA A 38 2.00 3.20 11.06
N HIS A 39 0.94 3.52 11.82
CA HIS A 39 0.14 2.56 12.57
C HIS A 39 -1.10 2.08 11.83
N HIS A 40 -1.24 2.41 10.54
CA HIS A 40 -2.33 1.91 9.74
C HIS A 40 -2.19 0.38 9.57
N PRO A 41 -3.28 -0.41 9.63
CA PRO A 41 -3.23 -1.87 9.51
C PRO A 41 -2.42 -2.36 8.31
N GLU A 42 -2.66 -1.80 7.12
CA GLU A 42 -1.85 -2.13 5.93
C GLU A 42 -0.36 -1.79 6.10
N THR A 43 -0.01 -0.62 6.62
CA THR A 43 1.40 -0.27 6.82
C THR A 43 2.09 -1.22 7.80
N LEU A 44 1.39 -1.65 8.86
CA LEU A 44 1.87 -2.66 9.79
C LEU A 44 1.97 -4.05 9.13
N ARG A 45 1.00 -4.43 8.29
CA ARG A 45 0.97 -5.71 7.55
C ARG A 45 2.21 -5.91 6.69
N TRP A 46 2.71 -4.84 6.08
CA TRP A 46 3.84 -4.83 5.15
C TRP A 46 5.18 -4.40 5.77
N LYS A 47 5.17 -3.97 7.04
CA LYS A 47 6.41 -3.59 7.75
C LYS A 47 7.36 -4.79 7.83
N GLY A 48 8.58 -4.61 7.30
CA GLY A 48 9.61 -5.65 7.28
C GLY A 48 9.46 -6.70 6.16
N LYS A 49 8.50 -6.54 5.23
CA LYS A 49 8.24 -7.48 4.12
C LYS A 49 8.55 -6.89 2.73
N LEU A 50 9.41 -5.87 2.65
CA LEU A 50 9.74 -5.17 1.39
C LEU A 50 11.00 -5.71 0.69
N ASN A 51 11.59 -6.80 1.18
CA ASN A 51 12.84 -7.40 0.68
C ASN A 51 12.61 -8.82 0.18
#